data_AF-A0AAV6WA47-F1
#
_entry.id   AF-A0AAV6WA47-F1
#
_cell.length_a   1.000
_cell.length_b   1.000
_cell.length_c   1.000
_cell.angle_alpha   90.00
_cell.angle_beta   90.00
_cell.angle_gamma   90.00
#
_symmetry.space_group_name_H-M   'P 1'
#
loop_
_entity.id
_entity.type
_entity.pdbx_description
1 polymer ?
#
loop_
_entity_poly.entity_id
_entity_poly.type
_entity_poly.pdbx_seq_one_letter_code
_entity_poly.pdbx_strand_id
1 'polypeptide(L)'
;MPPPSMATENSTNASRAEELKTLANEAFKAHKYSQAIDLYTQAIEVDEHNAVYWANRAFAHTKLEEYGSAIQDATQAIEIDPRYSKGYYRRGAAHMAMGKFKEALKDFQQVKKLCPNDPDAAKKLKECEKVVMKQKFEEAISVPESEKRSVVDSIDYHTIARSSSGMEIKAVIAVAVKLRWWYWWSEEPLRCKDCLLLRTLIIGIIRNVFGSKLRLMMELVGVGIFDVEPQYAGARIEGDVVTLDFVKKMMDDFKNQKSLHKRYAYQIILQIRELLLALPSLVDITVPNGKHFTVCGDVHGQFFDLINIFELNGLPSEDNPYLFNGDFVDRGSFSLEVILTLFAFKCMSPSAIYLSRGNHETKSMNKIYGFEGEVRSKLSDKFVELFAEVFCCLPLAHVINEKVFVVHGGLFSVDGVKLSDIRAIDRFCEPPEEGLMCELLWSDPQPQLGRGPSKRGVGLSFGADVTERFLQDNNLDLVVRSHEVKDEGYEIEHDGKLITVFSAPNYCDQMGNKGAFIRFEAPNLKPNIVTFSAVPHPDVKPMAYANNFLRMYS
;
A
#
# COMPACT_ATOMS: atom_id res chain seq x y z
N MET A 1 -17.67 20.18 57.58
CA MET A 1 -18.17 19.02 56.83
C MET A 1 -17.19 17.89 57.03
N PRO A 2 -17.62 16.65 57.33
CA PRO A 2 -16.70 15.53 57.32
C PRO A 2 -16.21 15.30 55.88
N PRO A 3 -14.96 14.83 55.67
CA PRO A 3 -14.52 14.42 54.35
C PRO A 3 -15.43 13.29 53.83
N PRO A 4 -15.66 13.19 52.51
CA PRO A 4 -16.44 12.08 51.97
C PRO A 4 -15.79 10.76 52.39
N SER A 5 -16.59 9.74 52.65
CA SER A 5 -16.04 8.42 52.97
C SER A 5 -15.39 7.80 51.73
N MET A 6 -14.32 7.01 51.87
CA MET A 6 -13.66 6.33 50.73
C MET A 6 -14.64 5.54 49.84
N ALA A 7 -15.73 5.01 50.41
CA ALA A 7 -16.76 4.31 49.66
C ALA A 7 -17.56 5.24 48.71
N THR A 8 -17.82 6.49 49.13
CA THR A 8 -18.51 7.49 48.32
C THR A 8 -17.61 8.10 47.24
N GLU A 9 -16.30 8.22 47.49
CA GLU A 9 -15.34 8.66 46.46
C GLU A 9 -15.17 7.58 45.37
N ASN A 10 -15.04 6.30 45.77
CA ASN A 10 -14.91 5.19 44.82
C ASN A 10 -16.16 4.99 43.94
N SER A 11 -17.37 5.18 44.49
CA SER A 11 -18.60 5.09 43.67
C SER A 11 -18.72 6.24 42.67
N THR A 12 -18.25 7.44 43.04
CA THR A 12 -18.31 8.62 42.18
C THR A 12 -17.28 8.54 41.05
N ASN A 13 -16.09 8.02 41.34
CA ASN A 13 -15.04 7.79 40.34
C ASN A 13 -15.44 6.70 39.33
N ALA A 14 -16.05 5.60 39.79
CA ALA A 14 -16.56 4.56 38.89
C ALA A 14 -17.67 5.09 37.95
N SER A 15 -18.57 5.94 38.46
CA SER A 15 -19.59 6.60 37.61
C SER A 15 -18.96 7.51 36.56
N ARG A 16 -17.94 8.30 36.96
CA ARG A 16 -17.22 9.20 36.05
C ARG A 16 -16.46 8.45 34.95
N ALA A 17 -15.79 7.35 35.28
CA ALA A 17 -15.08 6.53 34.29
C ALA A 17 -16.04 5.95 33.25
N GLU A 18 -17.24 5.54 33.69
CA GLU A 18 -18.28 5.00 32.80
C GLU A 18 -18.91 6.06 31.88
N GLU A 19 -19.07 7.29 32.36
CA GLU A 19 -19.47 8.45 31.55
C GLU A 19 -18.41 8.76 30.47
N LEU A 20 -17.13 8.82 30.85
CA LEU A 20 -16.01 9.03 29.92
C LEU A 20 -15.95 7.94 28.86
N LYS A 21 -16.13 6.66 29.25
CA LYS A 21 -16.24 5.55 28.29
C LYS A 21 -17.42 5.74 27.34
N THR A 22 -18.57 6.24 27.82
CA THR A 22 -19.74 6.46 26.96
C THR A 22 -19.46 7.53 25.91
N LEU A 23 -18.87 8.66 26.31
CA LEU A 23 -18.42 9.72 25.39
C LEU A 23 -17.37 9.19 24.40
N ALA A 24 -16.42 8.38 24.86
CA ALA A 24 -15.42 7.75 24.00
C ALA A 24 -16.06 6.82 22.96
N ASN A 25 -17.08 6.05 23.34
CA ASN A 25 -17.83 5.20 22.40
C ASN A 25 -18.60 6.05 21.36
N GLU A 26 -19.13 7.20 21.74
CA GLU A 26 -19.80 8.13 20.82
C GLU A 26 -18.81 8.74 19.83
N ALA A 27 -17.65 9.21 20.31
CA ALA A 27 -16.56 9.70 19.46
C ALA A 27 -16.09 8.60 18.48
N PHE A 28 -15.92 7.37 18.97
CA PHE A 28 -15.54 6.22 18.15
C PHE A 28 -16.57 5.93 17.04
N LYS A 29 -17.87 5.95 17.38
CA LYS A 29 -18.96 5.76 16.40
C LYS A 29 -19.03 6.89 15.37
N ALA A 30 -18.61 8.09 15.76
CA ALA A 30 -18.49 9.25 14.88
C ALA A 30 -17.16 9.26 14.09
N HIS A 31 -16.39 8.17 14.11
CA HIS A 31 -15.08 8.04 13.46
C HIS A 31 -14.01 9.03 13.95
N LYS A 32 -14.24 9.67 15.12
CA LYS A 32 -13.27 10.56 15.79
C LYS A 32 -12.35 9.75 16.69
N TYR A 33 -11.51 8.93 16.09
CA TYR A 33 -10.72 7.94 16.83
C TYR A 33 -9.67 8.55 17.76
N SER A 34 -9.03 9.65 17.37
CA SER A 34 -8.07 10.38 18.23
C SER A 34 -8.76 10.90 19.49
N GLN A 35 -9.90 11.57 19.34
CA GLN A 35 -10.72 12.01 20.47
C GLN A 35 -11.20 10.83 21.34
N ALA A 36 -11.55 9.70 20.73
CA ALA A 36 -11.93 8.51 21.48
C ALA A 36 -10.78 7.96 22.33
N ILE A 37 -9.55 7.96 21.81
CA ILE A 37 -8.33 7.56 22.54
C ILE A 37 -8.12 8.45 23.76
N ASP A 38 -8.24 9.78 23.61
CA ASP A 38 -8.08 10.72 24.73
C ASP A 38 -9.14 10.48 25.82
N LEU A 39 -10.39 10.27 25.43
CA LEU A 39 -11.48 10.01 26.37
C LEU A 39 -11.34 8.65 27.06
N TYR A 40 -10.90 7.60 26.35
CA TYR A 40 -10.57 6.32 27.00
C TYR A 40 -9.37 6.44 27.93
N THR A 41 -8.38 7.26 27.60
CA THR A 41 -7.22 7.52 28.45
C THR A 41 -7.65 8.17 29.76
N GLN A 42 -8.50 9.21 29.69
CA GLN A 42 -9.10 9.81 30.88
C GLN A 42 -9.94 8.80 31.69
N ALA A 43 -10.65 7.87 31.05
CA ALA A 43 -11.39 6.82 31.75
C ALA A 43 -10.45 5.85 32.50
N ILE A 44 -9.33 5.47 31.86
CA ILE A 44 -8.29 4.60 32.44
C ILE A 44 -7.57 5.28 33.61
N GLU A 45 -7.30 6.58 33.52
CA GLU A 45 -6.71 7.36 34.62
C GLU A 45 -7.61 7.40 35.87
N VAL A 46 -8.93 7.26 35.70
CA VAL A 46 -9.90 7.22 36.80
C VAL A 46 -10.07 5.80 37.34
N ASP A 47 -10.11 4.79 36.47
CA ASP A 47 -10.18 3.37 36.84
C ASP A 47 -9.36 2.51 35.87
N GLU A 48 -8.15 2.16 36.29
CA GLU A 48 -7.19 1.38 35.50
C GLU A 48 -7.49 -0.12 35.48
N HIS A 49 -8.36 -0.62 36.36
CA HIS A 49 -8.61 -2.06 36.54
C HIS A 49 -9.78 -2.60 35.70
N ASN A 50 -10.29 -1.80 34.76
CA ASN A 50 -11.36 -2.21 33.87
C ASN A 50 -10.83 -2.62 32.48
N ALA A 51 -10.80 -3.93 32.21
CA ALA A 51 -10.32 -4.50 30.94
C ALA A 51 -11.05 -3.96 29.69
N VAL A 52 -12.30 -3.48 29.83
CA VAL A 52 -13.09 -2.96 28.70
C VAL A 52 -12.50 -1.65 28.18
N TYR A 53 -12.00 -0.77 29.05
CA TYR A 53 -11.46 0.52 28.64
C TYR A 53 -10.21 0.34 27.77
N TRP A 54 -9.27 -0.48 28.24
CA TRP A 54 -8.08 -0.87 27.51
C TRP A 54 -8.40 -1.53 26.17
N ALA A 55 -9.32 -2.51 26.12
CA ALA A 55 -9.66 -3.16 24.86
C ALA A 55 -10.40 -2.25 23.86
N ASN A 56 -11.16 -1.27 24.35
CA ASN A 56 -11.80 -0.29 23.47
C ASN A 56 -10.80 0.73 22.94
N ARG A 57 -9.85 1.20 23.78
CA ARG A 57 -8.75 2.07 23.34
C ARG A 57 -7.83 1.37 22.34
N ALA A 58 -7.51 0.08 22.58
CA ALA A 58 -6.81 -0.76 21.60
C ALA A 58 -7.52 -0.81 20.24
N PHE A 59 -8.86 -0.81 20.24
CA PHE A 59 -9.62 -0.80 18.99
C PHE A 59 -9.53 0.54 18.28
N ALA A 60 -9.56 1.65 19.02
CA ALA A 60 -9.33 2.99 18.47
C ALA A 60 -7.93 3.13 17.89
N HIS A 61 -6.89 2.68 18.60
CA HIS A 61 -5.52 2.59 18.09
C HIS A 61 -5.43 1.77 16.80
N THR A 62 -6.12 0.62 16.73
CA THR A 62 -6.14 -0.21 15.51
C THR A 62 -6.76 0.53 14.31
N LYS A 63 -7.75 1.40 14.55
CA LYS A 63 -8.39 2.21 13.48
C LYS A 63 -7.50 3.36 12.99
N LEU A 64 -6.58 3.85 13.82
CA LEU A 64 -5.53 4.80 13.44
C LEU A 64 -4.21 4.14 13.03
N GLU A 65 -4.19 2.81 12.89
CA GLU A 65 -3.00 2.05 12.48
C GLU A 65 -1.83 2.10 13.49
N GLU A 66 -2.14 2.48 14.74
CA GLU A 66 -1.26 2.46 15.89
C GLU A 66 -1.21 1.03 16.50
N TYR A 67 -0.78 0.05 15.70
CA TYR A 67 -0.87 -1.37 16.04
C TYR A 67 -0.02 -1.78 17.25
N GLY A 68 1.12 -1.13 17.49
CA GLY A 68 1.96 -1.33 18.67
C GLY A 68 1.23 -0.94 19.95
N SER A 69 0.64 0.25 19.98
CA SER A 69 -0.19 0.72 21.10
C SER A 69 -1.41 -0.19 21.29
N ALA A 70 -2.05 -0.63 20.20
CA ALA A 70 -3.16 -1.57 20.26
C ALA A 70 -2.78 -2.91 20.90
N ILE A 71 -1.59 -3.44 20.61
CA ILE A 71 -1.07 -4.68 21.23
C ILE A 71 -0.79 -4.48 22.72
N GLN A 72 -0.21 -3.34 23.10
CA GLN A 72 0.06 -3.02 24.51
C GLN A 72 -1.24 -2.94 25.31
N ASP A 73 -2.20 -2.14 24.85
CA ASP A 73 -3.50 -1.98 25.51
C ASP A 73 -4.28 -3.31 25.57
N ALA A 74 -4.29 -4.07 24.47
CA ALA A 74 -4.96 -5.36 24.47
C ALA A 74 -4.29 -6.38 25.40
N THR A 75 -2.97 -6.28 25.59
CA THR A 75 -2.24 -7.09 26.58
C THR A 75 -2.60 -6.69 28.00
N GLN A 76 -2.68 -5.39 28.31
CA GLN A 76 -3.16 -4.90 29.60
C GLN A 76 -4.60 -5.38 29.89
N ALA A 77 -5.50 -5.32 28.90
CA ALA A 77 -6.85 -5.85 29.05
C ALA A 77 -6.88 -7.35 29.42
N ILE A 78 -5.96 -8.15 28.86
CA ILE A 78 -5.83 -9.59 29.15
C ILE A 78 -5.23 -9.84 30.53
N GLU A 79 -4.26 -9.03 30.96
CA GLU A 79 -3.65 -9.11 32.29
C GLU A 79 -4.67 -8.80 33.38
N ILE A 80 -5.54 -7.81 33.15
CA ILE A 80 -6.63 -7.43 34.05
C ILE A 80 -7.72 -8.52 34.12
N ASP A 81 -8.22 -8.99 32.97
CA ASP A 81 -9.19 -10.09 32.91
C ASP A 81 -8.79 -11.15 31.86
N PRO A 82 -8.13 -12.23 32.29
CA PRO A 82 -7.71 -13.32 31.40
C PRO A 82 -8.87 -14.08 30.74
N ARG A 83 -10.12 -13.89 31.18
CA ARG A 83 -11.32 -14.49 30.58
C ARG A 83 -12.02 -13.56 29.61
N TYR A 84 -11.57 -12.31 29.50
CA TYR A 84 -12.14 -11.33 28.58
C TYR A 84 -11.72 -11.60 27.13
N SER A 85 -12.59 -12.29 26.39
CA SER A 85 -12.30 -12.74 25.02
C SER A 85 -11.97 -11.60 24.04
N LYS A 86 -12.56 -10.41 24.24
CA LYS A 86 -12.29 -9.25 23.40
C LYS A 86 -10.83 -8.77 23.50
N GLY A 87 -10.16 -8.91 24.65
CA GLY A 87 -8.74 -8.56 24.77
C GLY A 87 -7.87 -9.35 23.78
N TYR A 88 -7.98 -10.69 23.80
CA TYR A 88 -7.30 -11.56 22.84
C TYR A 88 -7.69 -11.24 21.39
N TYR A 89 -8.98 -10.99 21.15
CA TYR A 89 -9.45 -10.64 19.82
C TYR A 89 -8.81 -9.35 19.29
N ARG A 90 -8.68 -8.29 20.12
CA ARG A 90 -8.03 -7.03 19.74
C ARG A 90 -6.55 -7.23 19.46
N ARG A 91 -5.84 -7.96 20.33
CA ARG A 91 -4.42 -8.24 20.15
C ARG A 91 -4.15 -9.08 18.90
N GLY A 92 -4.96 -10.11 18.68
CA GLY A 92 -4.89 -10.94 17.48
C GLY A 92 -5.15 -10.14 16.20
N ALA A 93 -6.12 -9.21 16.21
CA ALA A 93 -6.37 -8.33 15.08
C ALA A 93 -5.19 -7.39 14.79
N ALA A 94 -4.58 -6.78 15.81
CA ALA A 94 -3.41 -5.93 15.66
C ALA A 94 -2.20 -6.71 15.14
N HIS A 95 -1.93 -7.91 15.67
CA HIS A 95 -0.88 -8.79 15.14
C HIS A 95 -1.10 -9.16 13.66
N MET A 96 -2.35 -9.42 13.25
CA MET A 96 -2.65 -9.70 11.83
C MET A 96 -2.38 -8.50 10.93
N ALA A 97 -2.72 -7.29 11.38
CA ALA A 97 -2.45 -6.06 10.64
C ALA A 97 -0.94 -5.80 10.47
N MET A 98 -0.13 -6.21 11.45
CA MET A 98 1.33 -6.18 11.37
C MET A 98 1.95 -7.36 10.58
N GLY A 99 1.14 -8.30 10.04
CA GLY A 99 1.66 -9.51 9.41
C GLY A 99 2.24 -10.57 10.36
N LYS A 100 2.10 -10.38 11.68
CA LYS A 100 2.51 -11.31 12.76
C LYS A 100 1.50 -12.45 12.92
N PHE A 101 1.36 -13.25 11.86
CA PHE A 101 0.28 -14.24 11.74
C PHE A 101 0.37 -15.39 12.77
N LYS A 102 1.59 -15.74 13.22
CA LYS A 102 1.80 -16.82 14.21
C LYS A 102 1.33 -16.40 15.61
N GLU A 103 1.58 -15.15 15.97
CA GLU A 103 1.17 -14.51 17.21
C GLU A 103 -0.35 -14.36 17.23
N ALA A 104 -0.92 -13.83 16.15
CA ALA A 104 -2.36 -13.71 15.98
C ALA A 104 -3.10 -15.05 16.10
N LEU A 105 -2.54 -16.12 15.53
CA LEU A 105 -3.14 -17.45 15.60
C LEU A 105 -3.32 -17.93 17.04
N LYS A 106 -2.33 -17.68 17.92
CA LYS A 106 -2.41 -18.03 19.34
C LYS A 106 -3.58 -17.32 20.02
N ASP A 107 -3.75 -16.03 19.74
CA ASP A 107 -4.86 -15.25 20.30
C ASP A 107 -6.22 -15.73 19.79
N PHE A 108 -6.38 -16.01 18.50
CA PHE A 108 -7.66 -16.54 17.97
C PHE A 108 -7.99 -17.95 18.48
N GLN A 109 -6.99 -18.79 18.70
CA GLN A 109 -7.19 -20.09 19.36
C GLN A 109 -7.72 -19.91 20.79
N GLN A 110 -7.19 -18.93 21.52
CA GLN A 110 -7.67 -18.61 22.85
C GLN A 110 -9.09 -18.01 22.84
N VAL A 111 -9.42 -17.13 21.89
CA VAL A 111 -10.79 -16.63 21.69
C VAL A 111 -11.75 -17.80 21.45
N LYS A 112 -11.40 -18.74 20.56
CA LYS A 112 -12.23 -19.92 20.27
C LYS A 112 -12.42 -20.81 21.50
N LYS A 113 -11.42 -20.92 22.36
CA LYS A 113 -11.51 -21.65 23.63
C LYS A 113 -12.45 -20.99 24.63
N LEU A 114 -12.40 -19.65 24.74
CA LEU A 114 -13.28 -18.87 25.63
C LEU A 114 -14.72 -18.79 25.11
N CYS A 115 -14.89 -18.72 23.79
CA CYS A 115 -16.18 -18.57 23.11
C CYS A 115 -16.39 -19.69 22.07
N PRO A 116 -16.66 -20.95 22.49
CA PRO A 116 -16.69 -22.11 21.58
C PRO A 116 -17.82 -22.06 20.55
N ASN A 117 -18.93 -21.39 20.88
CA ASN A 117 -20.11 -21.29 20.03
C ASN A 117 -20.14 -20.01 19.17
N ASP A 118 -19.13 -19.15 19.26
CA ASP A 118 -19.05 -17.94 18.45
C ASP A 118 -18.67 -18.29 17.00
N PRO A 119 -19.57 -18.07 16.02
CA PRO A 119 -19.29 -18.35 14.62
C PRO A 119 -18.23 -17.41 14.04
N ASP A 120 -18.14 -16.17 14.51
CA ASP A 120 -17.17 -15.18 14.03
C ASP A 120 -15.76 -15.57 14.48
N ALA A 121 -15.59 -15.98 15.74
CA ALA A 121 -14.34 -16.52 16.26
C ALA A 121 -13.87 -17.75 15.46
N ALA A 122 -14.79 -18.66 15.12
CA ALA A 122 -14.46 -19.85 14.32
C ALA A 122 -13.99 -19.49 12.90
N LYS A 123 -14.69 -18.54 12.26
CA LYS A 123 -14.35 -18.04 10.93
C LYS A 123 -12.96 -17.39 10.92
N LYS A 124 -12.69 -16.53 11.91
CA LYS A 124 -11.41 -15.85 12.06
C LYS A 124 -10.26 -16.81 12.32
N LEU A 125 -10.43 -17.77 13.21
CA LEU A 125 -9.41 -18.79 13.44
C LEU A 125 -9.05 -19.52 12.15
N LYS A 126 -10.05 -20.02 11.41
CA LYS A 126 -9.85 -20.75 10.16
C LYS A 126 -9.14 -19.92 9.08
N GLU A 127 -9.53 -18.65 8.93
CA GLU A 127 -8.87 -17.77 7.97
C GLU A 127 -7.43 -17.43 8.40
N CYS A 128 -7.17 -17.24 9.70
CA CYS A 128 -5.82 -17.06 10.22
C CYS A 128 -4.94 -18.30 9.97
N GLU A 129 -5.45 -19.51 10.23
CA GLU A 129 -4.77 -20.78 9.92
C GLU A 129 -4.41 -20.90 8.43
N LYS A 130 -5.32 -20.50 7.55
CA LYS A 130 -5.10 -20.47 6.10
C LYS A 130 -3.97 -19.53 5.72
N VAL A 131 -3.93 -18.33 6.30
CA VAL A 131 -2.85 -17.35 6.04
C VAL A 131 -1.50 -17.87 6.55
N VAL A 132 -1.44 -18.43 7.76
CA VAL A 132 -0.22 -19.03 8.33
C VAL A 132 0.27 -20.20 7.47
N MET A 133 -0.63 -21.05 6.99
CA MET A 133 -0.28 -22.17 6.11
C MET A 133 0.27 -21.67 4.76
N LYS A 134 -0.36 -20.64 4.18
CA LYS A 134 0.13 -20.01 2.94
C LYS A 134 1.51 -19.39 3.13
N GLN A 135 1.73 -18.68 4.24
CA GLN A 135 3.03 -18.10 4.57
C GLN A 135 4.12 -19.16 4.70
N LYS A 136 3.86 -20.27 5.42
CA LYS A 136 4.82 -21.37 5.53
C LYS A 136 5.17 -21.99 4.18
N PHE A 137 4.19 -22.13 3.29
CA PHE A 137 4.43 -22.61 1.94
C PHE A 137 5.32 -21.63 1.15
N GLU A 138 5.01 -20.34 1.20
CA GLU A 138 5.79 -19.29 0.54
C GLU A 138 7.23 -19.19 1.09
N GLU A 139 7.41 -19.25 2.42
CA GLU A 139 8.72 -19.29 3.07
C GLU A 139 9.53 -20.52 2.58
N ALA A 140 8.87 -21.68 2.46
CA ALA A 140 9.51 -22.92 2.01
C ALA A 140 9.93 -22.91 0.53
N ILE A 141 9.26 -22.12 -0.32
CA ILE A 141 9.63 -21.94 -1.74
C ILE A 141 10.43 -20.66 -1.99
N SER A 142 10.69 -19.86 -0.94
CA SER A 142 11.43 -18.61 -1.09
C SER A 142 12.88 -18.90 -1.46
N VAL A 143 13.32 -18.29 -2.56
CA VAL A 143 14.69 -18.39 -3.05
C VAL A 143 15.53 -17.30 -2.36
N PRO A 144 16.78 -17.58 -1.93
CA PRO A 144 17.68 -16.56 -1.40
C PRO A 144 17.82 -15.38 -2.35
N GLU A 145 17.87 -14.15 -1.83
CA GLU A 145 17.90 -12.93 -2.65
C GLU A 145 19.06 -12.94 -3.65
N SER A 146 20.21 -13.50 -3.26
CA SER A 146 21.40 -13.65 -4.11
C SER A 146 21.21 -14.55 -5.34
N GLU A 147 20.18 -15.39 -5.35
CA GLU A 147 19.87 -16.33 -6.44
C GLU A 147 18.67 -15.88 -7.29
N LYS A 148 17.94 -14.84 -6.85
CA LYS A 148 16.84 -14.28 -7.64
C LYS A 148 17.41 -13.53 -8.84
N ARG A 149 16.98 -13.95 -10.03
CA ARG A 149 17.19 -13.16 -11.26
C ARG A 149 16.11 -12.10 -11.33
N SER A 150 16.46 -10.92 -11.82
CA SER A 150 15.48 -9.86 -12.07
C SER A 150 14.42 -10.39 -13.04
N VAL A 151 13.15 -10.11 -12.73
CA VAL A 151 12.05 -10.51 -13.62
C VAL A 151 12.17 -9.77 -14.95
N VAL A 152 12.76 -8.58 -14.93
CA VAL A 152 13.03 -7.73 -16.10
C VAL A 152 13.93 -8.41 -17.12
N ASP A 153 14.94 -9.18 -16.69
CA ASP A 153 15.86 -9.87 -17.60
C ASP A 153 15.14 -10.89 -18.51
N SER A 154 13.90 -11.27 -18.13
CA SER A 154 13.06 -12.21 -18.89
C SER A 154 11.96 -11.54 -19.72
N ILE A 155 11.85 -10.21 -19.70
CA ILE A 155 10.74 -9.46 -20.30
C ILE A 155 11.28 -8.39 -21.24
N ASP A 156 11.01 -8.55 -22.54
CA ASP A 156 11.22 -7.51 -23.55
C ASP A 156 9.87 -7.07 -24.13
N TYR A 157 9.51 -5.79 -23.96
CA TYR A 157 8.27 -5.26 -24.51
C TYR A 157 8.34 -4.89 -26.00
N HIS A 158 9.51 -4.93 -26.66
CA HIS A 158 9.61 -4.72 -28.10
C HIS A 158 9.27 -5.98 -28.90
N THR A 159 9.70 -7.16 -28.44
CA THR A 159 9.30 -8.45 -29.03
C THR A 159 7.80 -8.73 -28.92
N ILE A 160 7.13 -8.06 -27.98
CA ILE A 160 5.68 -8.06 -27.82
C ILE A 160 4.92 -7.48 -29.05
N ALA A 161 5.53 -6.65 -29.92
CA ALA A 161 4.88 -6.10 -31.12
C ALA A 161 5.49 -6.53 -32.46
N ARG A 162 6.52 -7.38 -32.46
CA ARG A 162 7.29 -7.72 -33.68
C ARG A 162 6.94 -9.07 -34.30
N SER A 163 5.86 -9.75 -33.89
CA SER A 163 5.35 -10.94 -34.61
C SER A 163 4.52 -10.59 -35.87
N SER A 164 4.93 -9.58 -36.63
CA SER A 164 4.42 -9.34 -37.99
C SER A 164 5.42 -9.82 -39.04
N SER A 165 5.74 -11.11 -39.05
CA SER A 165 6.21 -11.78 -40.27
C SER A 165 5.30 -12.98 -40.53
N GLY A 166 4.23 -12.73 -41.30
CA GLY A 166 3.15 -13.66 -41.65
C GLY A 166 3.54 -14.86 -42.52
N MET A 167 4.72 -15.45 -42.29
CA MET A 167 5.16 -16.68 -42.94
C MET A 167 4.88 -17.93 -42.09
N GLU A 168 5.01 -17.87 -40.76
CA GLU A 168 4.85 -19.06 -39.90
C GLU A 168 3.39 -19.35 -39.53
N ILE A 169 2.55 -18.33 -39.34
CA ILE A 169 1.11 -18.51 -39.06
C ILE A 169 0.41 -19.22 -40.23
N LYS A 170 0.83 -18.99 -41.49
CA LYS A 170 0.28 -19.70 -42.65
C LYS A 170 0.62 -21.18 -42.65
N ALA A 171 1.81 -21.56 -42.19
CA ALA A 171 2.22 -22.97 -42.08
C ALA A 171 1.44 -23.68 -40.96
N VAL A 172 1.27 -23.05 -39.80
CA VAL A 172 0.51 -23.60 -38.67
C VAL A 172 -0.98 -23.72 -38.99
N ILE A 173 -1.59 -22.70 -39.62
CA ILE A 173 -2.99 -22.76 -40.08
C ILE A 173 -3.15 -23.81 -41.18
N ALA A 174 -2.19 -23.94 -42.12
CA ALA A 174 -2.25 -24.97 -43.17
C ALA A 174 -2.19 -26.40 -42.59
N VAL A 175 -1.38 -26.62 -41.54
CA VAL A 175 -1.32 -27.89 -40.82
C VAL A 175 -2.62 -28.14 -40.05
N ALA A 176 -3.16 -27.14 -39.36
CA ALA A 176 -4.43 -27.25 -38.64
C ALA A 176 -5.63 -27.51 -39.57
N VAL A 177 -5.67 -26.87 -40.75
CA VAL A 177 -6.71 -27.08 -41.76
C VAL A 177 -6.57 -28.47 -42.40
N LYS A 178 -5.36 -28.95 -42.69
CA LYS A 178 -5.13 -30.32 -43.18
C LYS A 178 -5.52 -31.37 -42.15
N LEU A 179 -5.21 -31.15 -40.86
CA LEU A 179 -5.62 -32.05 -39.76
C LEU A 179 -7.14 -32.05 -39.56
N ARG A 180 -7.79 -30.89 -39.74
CA ARG A 180 -9.26 -30.77 -39.68
C ARG A 180 -9.94 -31.43 -40.88
N TRP A 181 -9.34 -31.37 -42.06
CA TRP A 181 -9.76 -32.12 -43.24
C TRP A 181 -9.57 -33.63 -43.06
N TRP A 182 -8.46 -34.07 -42.48
CA TRP A 182 -8.22 -35.49 -42.15
C TRP A 182 -9.22 -36.01 -41.11
N TYR A 183 -9.55 -35.18 -40.11
CA TYR A 183 -10.60 -35.47 -39.12
C TYR A 183 -11.98 -35.67 -39.77
N TRP A 184 -12.37 -34.79 -40.71
CA TRP A 184 -13.64 -34.90 -41.45
C TRP A 184 -13.68 -36.09 -42.44
N TRP A 185 -12.56 -36.43 -43.08
CA TRP A 185 -12.51 -37.57 -44.02
C TRP A 185 -12.48 -38.94 -43.30
N SER A 186 -12.16 -38.97 -42.00
CA SER A 186 -12.20 -40.20 -41.20
C SER A 186 -13.61 -40.63 -40.76
N GLU A 187 -14.66 -39.89 -41.14
CA GLU A 187 -16.06 -40.22 -40.92
C GLU A 187 -16.64 -41.14 -42.01
N GLU A 188 -16.14 -42.38 -42.12
CA GLU A 188 -16.96 -43.48 -42.66
C GLU A 188 -17.68 -44.22 -41.52
N PRO A 189 -18.97 -44.58 -41.69
CA PRO A 189 -19.78 -45.12 -40.59
C PRO A 189 -19.51 -46.62 -40.37
N LEU A 190 -18.60 -46.95 -39.46
CA LEU A 190 -18.55 -48.29 -38.86
C LEU A 190 -19.79 -48.50 -37.97
N ARG A 191 -20.75 -49.30 -38.47
CA ARG A 191 -21.97 -49.71 -37.76
C ARG A 191 -21.65 -50.77 -36.70
N CYS A 192 -21.39 -50.37 -35.46
CA CYS A 192 -21.61 -51.24 -34.30
C CYS A 192 -21.79 -50.40 -33.02
N LYS A 193 -22.77 -50.76 -32.17
CA LYS A 193 -23.17 -49.97 -30.98
C LYS A 193 -22.14 -50.00 -29.83
N ASP A 194 -21.21 -50.94 -29.82
CA ASP A 194 -20.17 -51.04 -28.78
C ASP A 194 -18.99 -50.06 -28.98
N CYS A 195 -18.92 -49.36 -30.13
CA CYS A 195 -17.87 -48.39 -30.42
C CYS A 195 -18.16 -46.96 -29.90
N LEU A 196 -19.36 -46.68 -29.36
CA LEU A 196 -19.77 -45.33 -29.00
C LEU A 196 -19.17 -44.85 -27.66
N LEU A 197 -19.03 -45.74 -26.67
CA LEU A 197 -18.45 -45.41 -25.35
C LEU A 197 -16.93 -45.25 -25.41
N LEU A 198 -16.26 -46.05 -26.24
CA LEU A 198 -14.82 -45.94 -26.45
C LEU A 198 -14.46 -44.66 -27.22
N ARG A 199 -15.33 -44.23 -28.16
CA ARG A 199 -15.19 -42.96 -28.90
C ARG A 199 -15.27 -41.73 -28.00
N THR A 200 -16.24 -41.65 -27.09
CA THR A 200 -16.38 -40.49 -26.19
C THR A 200 -15.21 -40.39 -25.20
N LEU A 201 -14.70 -41.52 -24.72
CA LEU A 201 -13.53 -41.56 -23.84
C LEU A 201 -12.24 -41.14 -24.57
N ILE A 202 -12.01 -41.65 -25.78
CA ILE A 202 -10.83 -41.32 -26.60
C ILE A 202 -10.86 -39.85 -27.05
N ILE A 203 -12.02 -39.33 -27.47
CA ILE A 203 -12.18 -37.91 -27.84
C ILE A 203 -11.98 -36.99 -26.62
N GLY A 204 -12.45 -37.40 -25.44
CA GLY A 204 -12.23 -36.66 -24.19
C GLY A 204 -10.76 -36.61 -23.75
N ILE A 205 -10.06 -37.75 -23.87
CA ILE A 205 -8.62 -37.85 -23.55
C ILE A 205 -7.78 -37.07 -24.56
N ILE A 206 -8.05 -37.19 -25.87
CA ILE A 206 -7.35 -36.45 -26.93
C ILE A 206 -7.59 -34.95 -26.76
N ARG A 207 -8.81 -34.51 -26.45
CA ARG A 207 -9.13 -33.09 -26.24
C ARG A 207 -8.42 -32.49 -25.02
N ASN A 208 -8.31 -33.22 -23.90
CA ASN A 208 -7.58 -32.75 -22.72
C ASN A 208 -6.05 -32.83 -22.89
N VAL A 209 -5.53 -33.88 -23.50
CA VAL A 209 -4.07 -34.06 -23.70
C VAL A 209 -3.54 -33.14 -24.81
N PHE A 210 -4.28 -32.92 -25.90
CA PHE A 210 -3.88 -31.96 -26.93
C PHE A 210 -4.14 -30.51 -26.53
N GLY A 211 -5.22 -30.21 -25.79
CA GLY A 211 -5.46 -28.86 -25.29
C GLY A 211 -4.37 -28.40 -24.31
N SER A 212 -3.95 -29.29 -23.41
CA SER A 212 -2.85 -29.02 -22.47
C SER A 212 -1.48 -29.00 -23.16
N LYS A 213 -1.18 -29.94 -24.06
CA LYS A 213 0.10 -29.96 -24.80
C LYS A 213 0.23 -28.84 -25.82
N LEU A 214 -0.85 -28.39 -26.46
CA LEU A 214 -0.82 -27.25 -27.39
C LEU A 214 -0.54 -25.96 -26.62
N ARG A 215 -1.17 -25.77 -25.45
CA ARG A 215 -0.89 -24.65 -24.55
C ARG A 215 0.56 -24.69 -24.05
N LEU A 216 1.02 -25.86 -23.62
CA LEU A 216 2.41 -26.07 -23.17
C LEU A 216 3.41 -25.88 -24.32
N MET A 217 3.09 -26.29 -25.55
CA MET A 217 3.92 -26.04 -26.73
C MET A 217 3.96 -24.55 -27.07
N MET A 218 2.85 -23.81 -26.95
CA MET A 218 2.83 -22.37 -27.15
C MET A 218 3.67 -21.65 -26.07
N GLU A 219 3.70 -22.16 -24.84
CA GLU A 219 4.59 -21.68 -23.77
C GLU A 219 6.07 -22.07 -23.99
N LEU A 220 6.35 -23.26 -24.53
CA LEU A 220 7.71 -23.78 -24.80
C LEU A 220 8.38 -23.17 -26.03
N VAL A 221 7.63 -22.63 -26.99
CA VAL A 221 8.16 -22.11 -28.26
C VAL A 221 8.42 -20.59 -28.22
N GLY A 222 8.13 -19.90 -27.12
CA GLY A 222 8.50 -18.48 -26.98
C GLY A 222 7.88 -17.56 -28.04
N VAL A 223 6.73 -17.94 -28.61
CA VAL A 223 5.98 -17.11 -29.57
C VAL A 223 5.27 -16.03 -28.76
N GLY A 224 5.64 -14.76 -28.96
CA GLY A 224 5.12 -13.61 -28.23
C GLY A 224 3.59 -13.54 -28.21
N ILE A 225 2.99 -13.70 -27.03
CA ILE A 225 1.53 -13.67 -26.79
C ILE A 225 1.08 -12.25 -26.37
N PHE A 226 1.55 -11.19 -27.02
CA PHE A 226 1.26 -9.82 -26.53
C PHE A 226 1.04 -8.76 -27.63
N ASP A 227 0.78 -9.16 -28.88
CA ASP A 227 0.32 -8.21 -29.91
C ASP A 227 -0.94 -7.47 -29.41
N VAL A 228 -0.92 -6.13 -29.42
CA VAL A 228 -2.07 -5.33 -28.99
C VAL A 228 -3.23 -5.61 -29.91
N GLU A 229 -4.31 -6.18 -29.39
CA GLU A 229 -5.36 -6.67 -30.26
C GLU A 229 -6.08 -5.50 -30.97
N PRO A 230 -6.54 -5.66 -32.23
CA PRO A 230 -7.18 -4.58 -32.97
C PRO A 230 -8.41 -3.97 -32.28
N GLN A 231 -9.09 -4.74 -31.43
CA GLN A 231 -10.23 -4.29 -30.64
C GLN A 231 -9.85 -3.40 -29.44
N TYR A 232 -8.58 -3.35 -29.03
CA TYR A 232 -8.17 -2.48 -27.93
C TYR A 232 -8.24 -1.01 -28.38
N ALA A 233 -9.15 -0.25 -27.78
CA ALA A 233 -9.40 1.16 -28.09
C ALA A 233 -8.96 2.13 -26.98
N GLY A 234 -8.19 1.64 -26.00
CA GLY A 234 -7.65 2.48 -24.92
C GLY A 234 -6.38 3.23 -25.35
N ALA A 235 -5.78 3.96 -24.42
CA ALA A 235 -4.54 4.70 -24.61
C ALA A 235 -3.41 3.81 -25.16
N ARG A 236 -2.66 4.34 -26.12
CA ARG A 236 -1.54 3.68 -26.81
C ARG A 236 -0.29 4.54 -26.75
N ILE A 237 0.84 3.92 -26.41
CA ILE A 237 2.16 4.55 -26.54
C ILE A 237 2.62 4.30 -27.98
N GLU A 238 2.80 5.38 -28.75
CA GLU A 238 3.34 5.33 -30.10
C GLU A 238 4.88 5.40 -30.01
N GLY A 239 5.55 4.30 -30.39
CA GLY A 239 7.00 4.16 -30.25
C GLY A 239 7.44 3.94 -28.80
N ASP A 240 8.52 4.62 -28.40
CA ASP A 240 9.19 4.42 -27.11
C ASP A 240 9.00 5.56 -26.11
N VAL A 241 8.29 6.62 -26.50
CA VAL A 241 8.17 7.85 -25.70
C VAL A 241 6.78 7.95 -25.10
N VAL A 242 6.71 8.09 -23.78
CA VAL A 242 5.46 8.43 -23.07
C VAL A 242 5.17 9.92 -23.28
N THR A 243 4.05 10.25 -23.93
CA THR A 243 3.68 11.63 -24.25
C THR A 243 2.56 12.15 -23.35
N LEU A 244 2.42 13.47 -23.23
CA LEU A 244 1.32 14.07 -22.48
C LEU A 244 -0.06 13.67 -23.00
N ASP A 245 -0.23 13.52 -24.32
CA ASP A 245 -1.48 13.09 -24.92
C ASP A 245 -1.82 11.64 -24.54
N PHE A 246 -0.83 10.76 -24.50
CA PHE A 246 -1.00 9.41 -23.98
C PHE A 246 -1.43 9.43 -22.51
N VAL A 247 -0.73 10.19 -21.66
CA VAL A 247 -1.03 10.25 -20.22
C VAL A 247 -2.44 10.79 -19.98
N LYS A 248 -2.85 11.84 -20.70
CA LYS A 248 -4.21 12.38 -20.65
C LYS A 248 -5.26 11.35 -21.07
N LYS A 249 -5.03 10.63 -22.18
CA LYS A 249 -5.94 9.59 -22.66
C LYS A 249 -6.03 8.41 -21.68
N MET A 250 -4.91 8.03 -21.07
CA MET A 250 -4.84 6.97 -20.06
C MET A 250 -5.60 7.34 -18.79
N MET A 251 -5.41 8.56 -18.27
CA MET A 251 -6.18 9.04 -17.13
C MET A 251 -7.68 9.08 -17.43
N ASP A 252 -8.08 9.50 -18.63
CA ASP A 252 -9.49 9.44 -19.08
C ASP A 252 -10.01 8.00 -19.14
N ASP A 253 -9.23 7.05 -19.64
CA ASP A 253 -9.60 5.63 -19.63
C ASP A 253 -9.77 5.10 -18.20
N PHE A 254 -8.87 5.44 -17.28
CA PHE A 254 -8.95 5.09 -15.86
C PHE A 254 -10.16 5.72 -15.16
N LYS A 255 -10.47 7.00 -15.42
CA LYS A 255 -11.70 7.66 -14.94
C LYS A 255 -12.96 6.87 -15.35
N ASN A 256 -12.92 6.27 -16.53
CA ASN A 256 -14.00 5.44 -17.09
C ASN A 256 -13.86 3.94 -16.77
N GLN A 257 -13.03 3.58 -15.78
CA GLN A 257 -12.80 2.20 -15.32
C GLN A 257 -12.34 1.23 -16.43
N LYS A 258 -11.66 1.75 -17.46
CA LYS A 258 -11.00 0.92 -18.47
C LYS A 258 -9.57 0.61 -18.04
N SER A 259 -9.10 -0.58 -18.38
CA SER A 259 -7.73 -1.00 -18.07
C SER A 259 -6.77 -0.64 -19.20
N LEU A 260 -5.54 -0.24 -18.83
CA LEU A 260 -4.43 -0.09 -19.77
C LEU A 260 -3.98 -1.46 -20.28
N HIS A 261 -3.70 -1.57 -21.57
CA HIS A 261 -3.18 -2.82 -22.13
C HIS A 261 -1.83 -3.21 -21.50
N LYS A 262 -1.63 -4.52 -21.23
CA LYS A 262 -0.45 -5.05 -20.52
C LYS A 262 0.88 -4.67 -21.17
N ARG A 263 0.94 -4.59 -22.50
CA ARG A 263 2.11 -4.08 -23.24
C ARG A 263 2.57 -2.71 -22.73
N TYR A 264 1.65 -1.76 -22.63
CA TYR A 264 1.97 -0.38 -22.23
C TYR A 264 2.25 -0.29 -20.73
N ALA A 265 1.58 -1.11 -19.91
CA ALA A 265 1.93 -1.24 -18.50
C ALA A 265 3.38 -1.74 -18.33
N TYR A 266 3.79 -2.80 -19.04
CA TYR A 266 5.19 -3.25 -19.03
C TYR A 266 6.14 -2.15 -19.50
N GLN A 267 5.83 -1.48 -20.60
CA GLN A 267 6.66 -0.39 -21.12
C GLN A 267 6.88 0.72 -20.07
N ILE A 268 5.82 1.18 -19.41
CA ILE A 268 5.92 2.20 -18.36
C ILE A 268 6.78 1.70 -17.20
N ILE A 269 6.50 0.49 -16.68
CA ILE A 269 7.15 -0.05 -15.48
C ILE A 269 8.64 -0.38 -15.73
N LEU A 270 8.99 -0.84 -16.93
CA LEU A 270 10.37 -1.08 -17.30
C LEU A 270 11.15 0.22 -17.50
N GLN A 271 10.55 1.23 -18.13
CA GLN A 271 11.20 2.54 -18.31
C GLN A 271 11.43 3.27 -16.98
N ILE A 272 10.44 3.26 -16.08
CA ILE A 272 10.59 3.91 -14.77
C ILE A 272 11.66 3.23 -13.91
N ARG A 273 11.81 1.91 -14.01
CA ARG A 273 12.86 1.18 -13.29
C ARG A 273 14.24 1.73 -13.62
N GLU A 274 14.56 1.88 -14.90
CA GLU A 274 15.85 2.41 -15.35
C GLU A 274 16.08 3.84 -14.85
N LEU A 275 15.03 4.67 -14.85
CA LEU A 275 15.10 6.03 -14.30
C LEU A 275 15.37 6.03 -12.80
N LEU A 276 14.70 5.17 -12.03
CA LEU A 276 14.85 5.10 -10.57
C LEU A 276 16.17 4.47 -10.13
N LEU A 277 16.67 3.46 -10.84
CA LEU A 277 17.98 2.83 -10.58
C LEU A 277 19.12 3.83 -10.65
N ALA A 278 19.04 4.81 -11.55
CA ALA A 278 20.05 5.85 -11.71
C ALA A 278 20.05 6.92 -10.60
N LEU A 279 19.01 6.97 -9.77
CA LEU A 279 18.90 7.98 -8.71
C LEU A 279 19.64 7.57 -7.44
N PRO A 280 20.17 8.53 -6.66
CA PRO A 280 20.64 8.28 -5.31
C PRO A 280 19.48 7.98 -4.36
N SER A 281 19.79 7.43 -3.18
CA SER A 281 18.77 7.15 -2.15
C SER A 281 18.22 8.42 -1.50
N LEU A 282 18.97 9.52 -1.55
CA LEU A 282 18.51 10.88 -1.23
C LEU A 282 18.70 11.77 -2.46
N VAL A 283 17.60 12.32 -2.96
CA VAL A 283 17.57 13.15 -4.19
C VAL A 283 17.55 14.63 -3.83
N ASP A 284 18.53 15.37 -4.31
CA ASP A 284 18.58 16.83 -4.19
C ASP A 284 17.76 17.49 -5.31
N ILE A 285 16.86 18.40 -4.94
CA ILE A 285 15.97 19.13 -5.85
C ILE A 285 16.33 20.61 -5.79
N THR A 286 16.62 21.19 -6.95
CA THR A 286 16.83 22.64 -7.09
C THR A 286 15.61 23.29 -7.74
N VAL A 287 14.98 24.22 -7.01
CA VAL A 287 13.87 25.06 -7.45
C VAL A 287 14.42 26.47 -7.73
N PRO A 288 14.44 26.91 -9.00
CA PRO A 288 14.93 28.24 -9.35
C PRO A 288 14.09 29.37 -8.76
N ASN A 289 14.69 30.54 -8.54
CA ASN A 289 13.96 31.72 -8.03
C ASN A 289 12.75 32.06 -8.91
N GLY A 290 11.61 32.33 -8.26
CA GLY A 290 10.34 32.62 -8.94
C GLY A 290 9.65 31.38 -9.54
N LYS A 291 10.19 30.17 -9.30
CA LYS A 291 9.51 28.90 -9.58
C LYS A 291 8.99 28.29 -8.29
N HIS A 292 8.00 27.41 -8.43
CA HIS A 292 7.39 26.69 -7.34
C HIS A 292 7.59 25.18 -7.46
N PHE A 293 7.32 24.49 -6.36
CA PHE A 293 7.39 23.04 -6.25
C PHE A 293 6.27 22.54 -5.32
N THR A 294 5.55 21.49 -5.72
CA THR A 294 4.44 20.95 -4.93
C THR A 294 4.83 19.65 -4.24
N VAL A 295 4.53 19.49 -2.95
CA VAL A 295 4.68 18.24 -2.20
C VAL A 295 3.30 17.71 -1.81
N CYS A 296 3.00 16.50 -2.23
CA CYS A 296 1.84 15.71 -1.81
C CYS A 296 2.30 14.61 -0.84
N GLY A 297 1.44 14.27 0.11
CA GLY A 297 1.61 13.09 0.94
C GLY A 297 0.95 11.85 0.32
N ASP A 298 0.49 10.97 1.20
CA ASP A 298 -0.11 9.68 0.86
C ASP A 298 -1.37 9.86 0.00
N VAL A 299 -1.57 8.95 -0.95
CA VAL A 299 -2.74 8.94 -1.86
C VAL A 299 -3.50 7.62 -1.77
N HIS A 300 -2.84 6.51 -1.40
CA HIS A 300 -3.46 5.22 -1.08
C HIS A 300 -4.52 4.75 -2.09
N GLY A 301 -4.19 4.75 -3.37
CA GLY A 301 -5.09 4.27 -4.42
C GLY A 301 -6.39 5.05 -4.57
N GLN A 302 -6.47 6.28 -4.06
CA GLN A 302 -7.59 7.20 -4.30
C GLN A 302 -7.40 7.95 -5.63
N PHE A 303 -7.51 7.21 -6.75
CA PHE A 303 -7.25 7.74 -8.10
C PHE A 303 -8.06 9.00 -8.44
N PHE A 304 -9.34 9.05 -8.03
CA PHE A 304 -10.20 10.19 -8.34
C PHE A 304 -9.79 11.45 -7.59
N ASP A 305 -9.27 11.31 -6.37
CA ASP A 305 -8.70 12.42 -5.61
C ASP A 305 -7.34 12.86 -6.16
N LEU A 306 -6.52 11.92 -6.67
CA LEU A 306 -5.30 12.26 -7.41
C LEU A 306 -5.60 13.16 -8.61
N ILE A 307 -6.63 12.82 -9.38
CA ILE A 307 -7.09 13.66 -10.48
C ILE A 307 -7.54 15.02 -9.95
N ASN A 308 -8.30 15.07 -8.85
CA ASN A 308 -8.75 16.33 -8.27
C ASN A 308 -7.56 17.23 -7.88
N ILE A 309 -6.47 16.67 -7.35
CA ILE A 309 -5.22 17.41 -7.10
C ILE A 309 -4.70 18.05 -8.39
N PHE A 310 -4.70 17.32 -9.51
CA PHE A 310 -4.25 17.85 -10.81
C PHE A 310 -5.22 18.87 -11.41
N GLU A 311 -6.51 18.76 -11.16
CA GLU A 311 -7.51 19.74 -11.59
C GLU A 311 -7.39 21.04 -10.79
N LEU A 312 -7.11 20.94 -9.48
CA LEU A 312 -6.94 22.09 -8.58
C LEU A 312 -5.59 22.79 -8.72
N ASN A 313 -4.51 22.04 -8.96
CA ASN A 313 -3.13 22.54 -8.89
C ASN A 313 -2.36 22.43 -10.20
N GLY A 314 -3.02 21.99 -11.28
CA GLY A 314 -2.45 21.81 -12.61
C GLY A 314 -1.79 20.45 -12.79
N LEU A 315 -1.60 20.03 -14.05
CA LEU A 315 -0.92 18.78 -14.36
C LEU A 315 0.59 18.87 -14.05
N PRO A 316 1.24 17.74 -13.72
CA PRO A 316 2.69 17.67 -13.63
C PRO A 316 3.36 18.09 -14.94
N SER A 317 4.32 19.00 -14.85
CA SER A 317 5.16 19.46 -15.95
C SER A 317 6.47 20.03 -15.40
N GLU A 318 7.42 20.38 -16.27
CA GLU A 318 8.67 21.02 -15.84
C GLU A 318 8.45 22.37 -15.13
N ASP A 319 7.37 23.09 -15.50
CA ASP A 319 6.96 24.34 -14.86
C ASP A 319 6.02 24.14 -13.66
N ASN A 320 5.53 22.92 -13.44
CA ASN A 320 4.66 22.56 -12.32
C ASN A 320 5.08 21.21 -11.72
N PRO A 321 6.27 21.14 -11.08
CA PRO A 321 6.80 19.89 -10.58
C PRO A 321 6.13 19.45 -9.28
N TYR A 322 6.02 18.13 -9.11
CA TYR A 322 5.44 17.49 -7.92
C TYR A 322 6.44 16.52 -7.26
N LEU A 323 6.36 16.39 -5.95
CA LEU A 323 6.85 15.24 -5.19
C LEU A 323 5.66 14.55 -4.53
N PHE A 324 5.47 13.26 -4.80
CA PHE A 324 4.56 12.42 -4.02
C PHE A 324 5.40 11.63 -3.01
N ASN A 325 5.13 11.86 -1.73
CA ASN A 325 5.98 11.42 -0.64
C ASN A 325 5.55 10.06 -0.06
N GLY A 326 5.62 9.03 -0.90
CA GLY A 326 5.29 7.65 -0.53
C GLY A 326 3.79 7.35 -0.48
N ASP A 327 3.48 6.07 -0.28
CA ASP A 327 2.14 5.54 -0.01
C ASP A 327 1.13 5.89 -1.11
N PHE A 328 1.48 5.50 -2.31
CA PHE A 328 0.66 5.68 -3.51
C PHE A 328 -0.44 4.61 -3.60
N VAL A 329 -0.15 3.42 -3.08
CA VAL A 329 -0.94 2.20 -3.24
C VAL A 329 -1.48 1.68 -1.91
N ASP A 330 -2.17 0.54 -1.99
CA ASP A 330 -2.89 -0.12 -0.90
C ASP A 330 -4.08 0.69 -0.38
N ARG A 331 -4.96 0.01 0.36
CA ARG A 331 -6.16 0.57 0.99
C ARG A 331 -7.23 0.98 -0.01
N GLY A 332 -7.01 2.01 -0.82
CA GLY A 332 -7.89 2.36 -1.93
C GLY A 332 -7.87 1.29 -3.02
N SER A 333 -8.98 1.18 -3.75
CA SER A 333 -9.19 0.12 -4.76
C SER A 333 -8.90 0.56 -6.19
N PHE A 334 -8.21 1.69 -6.35
CA PHE A 334 -7.71 2.21 -7.62
C PHE A 334 -6.19 2.45 -7.56
N SER A 335 -5.48 1.59 -6.83
CA SER A 335 -4.03 1.69 -6.62
C SER A 335 -3.26 1.52 -7.93
N LEU A 336 -3.73 0.64 -8.81
CA LEU A 336 -3.08 0.40 -10.10
C LEU A 336 -3.18 1.62 -11.02
N GLU A 337 -4.34 2.30 -11.02
CA GLU A 337 -4.56 3.52 -11.79
C GLU A 337 -3.69 4.68 -11.26
N VAL A 338 -3.57 4.82 -9.93
CA VAL A 338 -2.66 5.80 -9.30
C VAL A 338 -1.22 5.55 -9.74
N ILE A 339 -0.68 4.36 -9.48
CA ILE A 339 0.75 4.11 -9.66
C ILE A 339 1.17 4.18 -11.13
N LEU A 340 0.35 3.67 -12.06
CA LEU A 340 0.63 3.78 -13.49
C LEU A 340 0.58 5.22 -13.97
N THR A 341 -0.30 6.06 -13.41
CA THR A 341 -0.37 7.49 -13.74
C THR A 341 0.89 8.23 -13.26
N LEU A 342 1.31 8.00 -12.01
CA LEU A 342 2.52 8.61 -11.46
C LEU A 342 3.77 8.19 -12.23
N PHE A 343 3.90 6.89 -12.54
CA PHE A 343 5.01 6.38 -13.35
C PHE A 343 5.00 6.94 -14.77
N ALA A 344 3.84 7.04 -15.41
CA ALA A 344 3.75 7.60 -16.75
C ALA A 344 4.17 9.08 -16.80
N PHE A 345 3.81 9.90 -15.81
CA PHE A 345 4.33 11.27 -15.71
C PHE A 345 5.85 11.30 -15.54
N LYS A 346 6.43 10.39 -14.75
CA LYS A 346 7.88 10.29 -14.56
C LYS A 346 8.61 9.87 -15.82
N CYS A 347 8.06 8.91 -16.58
CA CYS A 347 8.59 8.51 -17.88
C CYS A 347 8.44 9.60 -18.95
N MET A 348 7.37 10.40 -18.88
CA MET A 348 7.12 11.51 -19.81
C MET A 348 8.12 12.66 -19.62
N SER A 349 8.34 13.09 -18.38
CA SER A 349 9.31 14.13 -18.04
C SER A 349 9.87 13.85 -16.65
N PRO A 350 11.14 13.40 -16.54
CA PRO A 350 11.73 13.02 -15.26
C PRO A 350 11.79 14.14 -14.21
N SER A 351 11.73 15.41 -14.60
CA SER A 351 11.70 16.57 -13.70
C SER A 351 10.29 17.02 -13.33
N ALA A 352 9.25 16.54 -14.02
CA ALA A 352 7.86 16.90 -13.73
C ALA A 352 7.34 16.24 -12.44
N ILE A 353 7.87 15.08 -12.08
CA ILE A 353 7.44 14.36 -10.88
C ILE A 353 8.61 13.67 -10.17
N TYR A 354 8.55 13.65 -8.84
CA TYR A 354 9.47 12.97 -7.94
C TYR A 354 8.63 12.05 -7.06
N LEU A 355 9.20 10.90 -6.69
CA LEU A 355 8.49 9.84 -5.96
C LEU A 355 9.41 9.36 -4.83
N SER A 356 9.01 9.56 -3.59
CA SER A 356 9.66 8.92 -2.43
C SER A 356 9.03 7.55 -2.20
N ARG A 357 9.78 6.59 -1.66
CA ARG A 357 9.24 5.35 -1.14
C ARG A 357 8.48 5.62 0.16
N GLY A 358 7.29 5.05 0.33
CA GLY A 358 6.59 4.91 1.60
C GLY A 358 6.63 3.47 2.13
N ASN A 359 6.06 3.23 3.30
CA ASN A 359 6.02 1.88 3.87
C ASN A 359 5.07 0.95 3.10
N HIS A 360 4.10 1.50 2.36
CA HIS A 360 3.21 0.75 1.50
C HIS A 360 3.81 0.41 0.12
N GLU A 361 4.98 0.92 -0.26
CA GLU A 361 5.74 0.42 -1.41
C GLU A 361 6.66 -0.75 -1.01
N THR A 362 6.07 -1.75 -0.33
CA THR A 362 6.75 -2.93 0.20
C THR A 362 5.91 -4.19 -0.01
N LYS A 363 6.58 -5.33 -0.24
CA LYS A 363 5.90 -6.61 -0.44
C LYS A 363 5.07 -7.01 0.79
N SER A 364 5.57 -6.69 1.99
CA SER A 364 4.89 -7.02 3.24
C SER A 364 3.52 -6.35 3.33
N MET A 365 3.43 -5.05 2.99
CA MET A 365 2.19 -4.30 3.02
C MET A 365 1.27 -4.67 1.84
N ASN A 366 1.81 -4.74 0.62
CA ASN A 366 1.01 -4.97 -0.59
C ASN A 366 0.24 -6.30 -0.56
N LYS A 367 0.84 -7.33 0.04
CA LYS A 367 0.22 -8.65 0.22
C LYS A 367 -1.02 -8.60 1.12
N ILE A 368 -1.05 -7.64 2.03
CA ILE A 368 -2.01 -7.53 3.12
C ILE A 368 -3.10 -6.51 2.77
N TYR A 369 -2.71 -5.35 2.23
CA TYR A 369 -3.54 -4.17 2.11
C TYR A 369 -4.12 -3.87 0.72
N GLY A 370 -3.90 -4.77 -0.24
CA GLY A 370 -4.74 -4.86 -1.44
C GLY A 370 -4.03 -4.69 -2.77
N PHE A 371 -2.88 -4.01 -2.82
CA PHE A 371 -2.20 -3.75 -4.08
C PHE A 371 -1.81 -5.04 -4.80
N GLU A 372 -1.27 -6.04 -4.08
CA GLU A 372 -0.94 -7.33 -4.69
C GLU A 372 -2.20 -7.99 -5.30
N GLY A 373 -3.31 -8.00 -4.56
CA GLY A 373 -4.57 -8.57 -5.02
C GLY A 373 -5.14 -7.83 -6.23
N GLU A 374 -5.02 -6.50 -6.24
CA GLU A 374 -5.49 -5.63 -7.33
C GLU A 374 -4.67 -5.88 -8.61
N VAL A 375 -3.34 -5.93 -8.49
CA VAL A 375 -2.43 -6.23 -9.61
C VAL A 375 -2.70 -7.63 -10.17
N ARG A 376 -2.88 -8.66 -9.33
CA ARG A 376 -3.22 -10.01 -9.80
C ARG A 376 -4.57 -10.04 -10.52
N SER A 377 -5.54 -9.28 -10.03
CA SER A 377 -6.88 -9.21 -10.62
C SER A 377 -6.90 -8.48 -11.97
N LYS A 378 -6.20 -7.34 -12.08
CA LYS A 378 -6.24 -6.46 -13.25
C LYS A 378 -5.17 -6.80 -14.29
N LEU A 379 -4.03 -7.37 -13.87
CA LEU A 379 -2.88 -7.68 -14.71
C LEU A 379 -2.48 -9.18 -14.66
N SER A 380 -1.45 -9.53 -13.88
CA SER A 380 -0.98 -10.90 -13.65
C SER A 380 0.05 -10.99 -12.53
N ASP A 381 0.38 -12.21 -12.10
CA ASP A 381 1.39 -12.48 -11.07
C ASP A 381 2.78 -11.91 -11.40
N LYS A 382 3.17 -11.91 -12.68
CA LYS A 382 4.45 -11.33 -13.12
C LYS A 382 4.56 -9.83 -12.80
N PHE A 383 3.43 -9.10 -12.86
CA PHE A 383 3.44 -7.68 -12.52
C PHE A 383 3.61 -7.44 -11.03
N VAL A 384 3.17 -8.37 -10.16
CA VAL A 384 3.41 -8.25 -8.70
C VAL A 384 4.90 -8.23 -8.41
N GLU A 385 5.64 -9.17 -9.00
CA GLU A 385 7.10 -9.25 -8.81
C GLU A 385 7.81 -8.04 -9.42
N LEU A 386 7.35 -7.58 -10.59
CA LEU A 386 7.90 -6.40 -11.25
C LEU A 386 7.69 -5.11 -10.44
N PHE A 387 6.48 -4.89 -9.91
CA PHE A 387 6.22 -3.74 -9.05
C PHE A 387 7.06 -3.78 -7.77
N ALA A 388 7.18 -4.95 -7.13
CA ALA A 388 8.02 -5.10 -5.95
C ALA A 388 9.50 -4.73 -6.23
N GLU A 389 10.05 -5.16 -7.37
CA GLU A 389 11.41 -4.79 -7.78
C GLU A 389 11.55 -3.28 -8.04
N VAL A 390 10.58 -2.66 -8.73
CA VAL A 390 10.59 -1.22 -9.00
C VAL A 390 10.42 -0.39 -7.72
N PHE A 391 9.60 -0.84 -6.78
CA PHE A 391 9.44 -0.18 -5.49
C PHE A 391 10.73 -0.18 -4.67
N CYS A 392 11.56 -1.23 -4.77
CA CYS A 392 12.91 -1.23 -4.19
C CYS A 392 13.86 -0.21 -4.83
N CYS A 393 13.53 0.33 -6.00
CA CYS A 393 14.35 1.36 -6.67
C CYS A 393 13.98 2.79 -6.25
N LEU A 394 12.82 3.01 -5.61
CA LEU A 394 12.34 4.34 -5.21
C LEU A 394 13.29 5.01 -4.21
N PRO A 395 13.68 6.28 -4.41
CA PRO A 395 14.43 7.06 -3.42
C PRO A 395 13.73 7.12 -2.06
N LEU A 396 14.50 7.23 -0.98
CA LEU A 396 14.00 7.20 0.39
C LEU A 396 13.67 8.59 0.93
N ALA A 397 14.35 9.62 0.42
CA ALA A 397 14.15 11.00 0.85
C ALA A 397 14.54 12.01 -0.23
N HIS A 398 14.09 13.25 -0.05
CA HIS A 398 14.40 14.36 -0.93
C HIS A 398 14.84 15.58 -0.12
N VAL A 399 15.68 16.43 -0.70
CA VAL A 399 16.06 17.72 -0.12
C VAL A 399 15.81 18.83 -1.14
N ILE A 400 14.95 19.79 -0.81
CA ILE A 400 14.61 20.92 -1.69
C ILE A 400 15.48 22.12 -1.30
N ASN A 401 16.27 22.61 -2.25
CA ASN A 401 17.16 23.77 -2.13
C ASN A 401 18.06 23.72 -0.87
N GLU A 402 18.51 22.53 -0.48
CA GLU A 402 19.33 22.31 0.72
C GLU A 402 18.66 22.77 2.04
N LYS A 403 17.35 23.03 2.04
CA LYS A 403 16.61 23.62 3.17
C LYS A 403 15.47 22.78 3.70
N VAL A 404 14.72 22.13 2.82
CA VAL A 404 13.54 21.33 3.23
C VAL A 404 13.84 19.86 3.01
N PHE A 405 13.92 19.08 4.09
CA PHE A 405 14.06 17.63 4.03
C PHE A 405 12.68 16.99 3.98
N VAL A 406 12.44 16.14 2.98
CA VAL A 406 11.17 15.46 2.75
C VAL A 406 11.38 13.95 2.84
N VAL A 407 10.63 13.29 3.72
CA VAL A 407 10.69 11.85 3.99
C VAL A 407 9.30 11.32 4.27
N HIS A 408 8.96 10.08 3.92
CA HIS A 408 7.61 9.55 4.17
C HIS A 408 7.28 9.45 5.67
N GLY A 409 8.05 8.64 6.41
CA GLY A 409 7.87 8.41 7.84
C GLY A 409 8.49 9.53 8.68
N GLY A 410 9.78 9.44 9.02
CA GLY A 410 10.35 10.41 9.94
C GLY A 410 11.85 10.28 10.19
N LEU A 411 12.26 10.69 11.40
CA LEU A 411 13.66 10.76 11.82
C LEU A 411 14.09 9.50 12.59
N PHE A 412 15.30 9.53 13.13
CA PHE A 412 16.08 8.34 13.47
C PHE A 412 16.18 8.07 14.96
N SER A 413 16.44 6.81 15.31
CA SER A 413 16.68 6.35 16.69
C SER A 413 17.98 6.86 17.30
N VAL A 414 18.93 7.27 16.46
CA VAL A 414 20.24 7.80 16.85
C VAL A 414 20.41 9.25 16.40
N ASP A 415 21.18 10.02 17.16
CA ASP A 415 21.57 11.38 16.77
C ASP A 415 22.80 11.35 15.85
N GLY A 416 23.05 12.47 15.15
CA GLY A 416 24.25 12.64 14.30
C GLY A 416 24.12 12.10 12.87
N VAL A 417 22.98 11.53 12.49
CA VAL A 417 22.72 11.09 11.11
C VAL A 417 22.81 12.28 10.14
N LYS A 418 23.63 12.13 9.11
CA LYS A 418 23.86 13.13 8.07
C LYS A 418 23.14 12.79 6.77
N LEU A 419 22.91 13.80 5.93
CA LEU A 419 22.38 13.59 4.58
C LEU A 419 23.26 12.64 3.74
N SER A 420 24.56 12.58 4.00
CA SER A 420 25.47 11.62 3.36
C SER A 420 25.16 10.17 3.74
N ASP A 421 24.73 9.92 4.97
CA ASP A 421 24.41 8.57 5.44
C ASP A 421 23.16 8.07 4.72
N ILE A 422 22.14 8.92 4.60
CA ILE A 422 20.90 8.62 3.86
C ILE A 422 21.19 8.38 2.38
N ARG A 423 22.04 9.21 1.77
CA ARG A 423 22.44 9.06 0.36
C ARG A 423 23.18 7.76 0.09
N ALA A 424 23.90 7.24 1.08
CA ALA A 424 24.70 6.02 1.01
C ALA A 424 23.91 4.73 1.32
N ILE A 425 22.64 4.82 1.74
CA ILE A 425 21.81 3.63 1.98
C ILE A 425 21.67 2.83 0.69
N ASP A 426 22.04 1.55 0.74
CA ASP A 426 21.68 0.58 -0.30
C ASP A 426 20.19 0.23 -0.13
N ARG A 427 19.36 0.87 -0.95
CA ARG A 427 17.90 0.81 -0.85
C ARG A 427 17.27 -0.31 -1.65
N PHE A 428 18.05 -1.06 -2.44
CA PHE A 428 17.55 -2.04 -3.42
C PHE A 428 17.13 -3.36 -2.75
N CYS A 429 16.33 -3.26 -1.70
CA CYS A 429 15.84 -4.35 -0.87
C CYS A 429 14.47 -4.02 -0.28
N GLU A 430 13.79 -5.02 0.28
CA GLU A 430 12.69 -4.75 1.21
C GLU A 430 13.25 -4.08 2.48
N PRO A 431 12.52 -3.15 3.11
CA PRO A 431 13.01 -2.49 4.32
C PRO A 431 13.36 -3.51 5.41
N PRO A 432 14.53 -3.39 6.06
CA PRO A 432 14.88 -4.21 7.21
C PRO A 432 13.94 -3.94 8.39
N GLU A 433 13.98 -4.79 9.42
CA GLU A 433 13.20 -4.57 10.64
C GLU A 433 13.71 -3.38 11.48
N GLU A 434 14.99 -3.00 11.33
CA GLU A 434 15.65 -1.92 12.06
C GLU A 434 16.63 -1.11 11.19
N GLY A 435 17.07 0.05 11.68
CA GLY A 435 18.05 0.90 11.02
C GLY A 435 17.44 2.00 10.16
N LEU A 436 18.30 2.82 9.55
CA LEU A 436 17.92 4.09 8.92
C LEU A 436 16.81 3.95 7.87
N MET A 437 16.88 2.93 7.01
CA MET A 437 15.86 2.69 5.97
C MET A 437 14.49 2.37 6.57
N CYS A 438 14.44 1.57 7.64
CA CYS A 438 13.21 1.29 8.35
C CYS A 438 12.63 2.57 8.96
N GLU A 439 13.48 3.33 9.68
CA GLU A 439 13.07 4.51 10.43
C GLU A 439 12.58 5.65 9.52
N LEU A 440 13.19 5.83 8.34
CA LEU A 440 12.74 6.78 7.31
C LEU A 440 11.30 6.48 6.85
N LEU A 441 10.90 5.22 6.82
CA LEU A 441 9.60 4.80 6.30
C LEU A 441 8.53 4.65 7.39
N TRP A 442 8.90 4.51 8.66
CA TRP A 442 7.97 4.08 9.72
C TRP A 442 7.89 4.97 10.97
N SER A 443 8.81 5.91 11.16
CA SER A 443 8.84 6.70 12.40
C SER A 443 7.82 7.83 12.39
N ASP A 444 7.31 8.18 13.56
CA ASP A 444 6.33 9.24 13.76
C ASP A 444 6.84 10.31 14.75
N PRO A 445 6.45 11.58 14.60
CA PRO A 445 6.71 12.60 15.62
C PRO A 445 5.96 12.28 16.93
N GLN A 446 6.45 12.80 18.05
CA GLN A 446 5.74 12.82 19.32
C GLN A 446 5.82 14.20 19.99
N PRO A 447 4.80 14.62 20.74
CA PRO A 447 4.82 15.90 21.41
C PRO A 447 5.84 15.98 22.55
N GLN A 448 6.17 14.85 23.19
CA GLN A 448 7.16 14.82 24.27
C GLN A 448 8.59 14.85 23.72
N LEU A 449 9.51 15.50 24.44
CA LEU A 449 10.93 15.48 24.10
C LEU A 449 11.52 14.06 24.20
N GLY A 450 12.61 13.83 23.47
CA GLY A 450 13.35 12.59 23.43
C GLY A 450 12.80 11.62 22.39
N ARG A 451 12.93 10.32 22.68
CA ARG A 451 12.46 9.22 21.81
C ARG A 451 11.60 8.27 22.62
N GLY A 452 10.62 7.66 21.96
CA GLY A 452 9.74 6.67 22.55
C GLY A 452 9.54 5.46 21.63
N PRO A 453 8.87 4.41 22.13
CA PRO A 453 8.47 3.29 21.30
C PRO A 453 7.45 3.76 20.26
N SER A 454 7.62 3.35 19.01
CA SER A 454 6.63 3.63 17.96
C SER A 454 5.27 3.04 18.33
N LYS A 455 4.23 3.86 18.16
CA LYS A 455 2.84 3.42 18.30
C LYS A 455 2.46 2.35 17.27
N ARG A 456 3.21 2.20 16.19
CA ARG A 456 3.00 1.19 15.14
C ARG A 456 3.67 -0.14 15.46
N GLY A 457 4.60 -0.15 16.42
CA GLY A 457 5.40 -1.33 16.78
C GLY A 457 6.55 -1.62 15.81
N VAL A 458 6.92 -0.65 14.98
CA VAL A 458 8.07 -0.62 14.06
C VAL A 458 8.51 0.84 13.88
N GLY A 459 9.81 1.10 13.74
CA GLY A 459 10.36 2.45 13.83
C GLY A 459 10.37 2.99 15.26
N LEU A 460 10.33 4.32 15.42
CA LEU A 460 10.27 4.99 16.72
C LEU A 460 9.33 6.19 16.71
N SER A 461 9.06 6.72 17.90
CA SER A 461 8.53 8.07 18.06
C SER A 461 9.65 9.05 18.43
N PHE A 462 9.69 10.24 17.83
CA PHE A 462 10.76 11.23 18.06
C PHE A 462 10.21 12.62 18.39
N GLY A 463 10.79 13.29 19.39
CA GLY A 463 10.35 14.60 19.88
C GLY A 463 10.96 15.80 19.14
N ALA A 464 10.49 16.99 19.51
CA ALA A 464 10.93 18.26 18.91
C ALA A 464 12.45 18.49 19.00
N ASP A 465 13.10 18.04 20.07
CA ASP A 465 14.55 18.15 20.25
C ASP A 465 15.34 17.28 19.26
N VAL A 466 14.79 16.13 18.84
CA VAL A 466 15.39 15.28 17.80
C VAL A 466 15.30 15.97 16.44
N THR A 467 14.15 16.55 16.12
CA THR A 467 13.96 17.33 14.88
C THR A 467 14.88 18.53 14.83
N GLU A 468 14.95 19.31 15.91
CA GLU A 468 15.80 20.48 15.99
C GLU A 468 17.27 20.11 15.79
N ARG A 469 17.78 19.09 16.50
CA ARG A 469 19.17 18.63 16.35
C ARG A 469 19.46 18.19 14.92
N PHE A 470 18.61 17.37 14.30
CA PHE A 470 18.83 16.89 12.93
C PHE A 470 18.88 18.04 11.92
N LEU A 471 17.98 19.03 12.05
CA LEU A 471 17.94 20.19 11.17
C LEU A 471 19.21 21.05 11.33
N GLN A 472 19.61 21.35 12.56
CA GLN A 472 20.84 22.11 12.85
C GLN A 472 22.07 21.40 12.30
N ASP A 473 22.18 20.10 12.54
CA ASP A 473 23.32 19.26 12.16
C ASP A 473 23.52 19.12 10.65
N ASN A 474 22.48 19.39 9.86
CA ASN A 474 22.45 19.26 8.41
C ASN A 474 22.16 20.58 7.69
N ASN A 475 22.15 21.71 8.41
CA ASN A 475 21.87 23.06 7.89
C ASN A 475 20.50 23.21 7.17
N LEU A 476 19.51 22.46 7.64
CA LEU A 476 18.14 22.45 7.13
C LEU A 476 17.23 23.36 7.97
N ASP A 477 16.11 23.76 7.39
CA ASP A 477 15.14 24.67 8.02
C ASP A 477 13.86 23.94 8.46
N LEU A 478 13.46 22.89 7.73
CA LEU A 478 12.16 22.23 7.85
C LEU A 478 12.23 20.73 7.49
N VAL A 479 11.51 19.89 8.25
CA VAL A 479 11.15 18.52 7.87
C VAL A 479 9.71 18.50 7.36
N VAL A 480 9.47 17.92 6.19
CA VAL A 480 8.13 17.58 5.70
C VAL A 480 7.99 16.08 5.64
N ARG A 481 6.90 15.54 6.18
CA ARG A 481 6.61 14.12 6.17
C ARG A 481 5.13 13.82 5.93
N SER A 482 4.76 12.55 5.80
CA SER A 482 3.38 12.13 5.45
C SER A 482 2.81 11.11 6.44
N HIS A 483 2.53 9.85 6.05
CA HIS A 483 2.40 8.62 6.88
C HIS A 483 1.33 8.59 8.00
N GLU A 484 0.85 9.72 8.51
CA GLU A 484 -0.25 9.83 9.47
C GLU A 484 -1.40 10.63 8.86
N VAL A 485 -2.60 10.06 8.96
CA VAL A 485 -3.83 10.79 8.63
C VAL A 485 -4.00 11.97 9.59
N LYS A 486 -4.32 13.15 9.04
CA LYS A 486 -4.61 14.37 9.80
C LYS A 486 -5.97 14.91 9.39
N ASP A 487 -6.77 15.38 10.34
CA ASP A 487 -8.14 15.86 10.10
C ASP A 487 -8.21 16.95 9.02
N GLU A 488 -7.29 17.91 9.06
CA GLU A 488 -7.21 19.01 8.08
C GLU A 488 -6.29 18.70 6.89
N GLY A 489 -5.85 17.45 6.75
CA GLY A 489 -4.90 17.00 5.72
C GLY A 489 -3.45 17.40 6.00
N TYR A 490 -3.19 18.16 7.07
CA TYR A 490 -1.85 18.49 7.52
C TYR A 490 -1.82 18.76 9.04
N GLU A 491 -0.61 18.76 9.61
CA GLU A 491 -0.35 19.25 10.96
C GLU A 491 1.03 19.90 11.02
N ILE A 492 1.16 20.99 11.78
CA ILE A 492 2.44 21.68 12.02
C ILE A 492 2.86 21.35 13.45
N GLU A 493 3.98 20.66 13.58
CA GLU A 493 4.47 20.10 14.83
C GLU A 493 5.89 20.62 15.12
N HIS A 494 6.40 20.34 16.33
CA HIS A 494 7.78 20.62 16.74
C HIS A 494 8.18 22.09 16.49
N ASP A 495 7.41 23.04 17.02
CA ASP A 495 7.66 24.48 16.91
C ASP A 495 7.78 25.00 15.47
N GLY A 496 7.03 24.38 14.54
CA GLY A 496 7.02 24.75 13.13
C GLY A 496 8.19 24.16 12.32
N LYS A 497 8.96 23.24 12.91
CA LYS A 497 10.09 22.57 12.27
C LYS A 497 9.72 21.23 11.63
N LEU A 498 8.52 20.74 11.86
CA LEU A 498 7.98 19.55 11.22
C LEU A 498 6.58 19.82 10.67
N ILE A 499 6.32 19.39 9.44
CA ILE A 499 4.98 19.41 8.86
C ILE A 499 4.62 18.01 8.39
N THR A 500 3.51 17.49 8.90
CA THR A 500 2.85 16.31 8.36
C THR A 500 1.88 16.76 7.25
N VAL A 501 1.95 16.17 6.06
CA VAL A 501 1.02 16.40 4.93
C VAL A 501 0.44 15.08 4.44
N PHE A 502 -0.88 15.02 4.25
CA PHE A 502 -1.61 13.82 3.88
C PHE A 502 -2.59 14.14 2.74
N SER A 503 -2.51 13.43 1.63
CA SER A 503 -3.21 13.78 0.38
C SER A 503 -4.37 12.84 0.01
N ALA A 504 -4.79 11.98 0.94
CA ALA A 504 -5.96 11.09 0.79
C ALA A 504 -7.14 11.64 1.61
N PRO A 505 -8.01 12.51 1.05
CA PRO A 505 -9.17 13.01 1.75
C PRO A 505 -10.20 11.91 1.98
N ASN A 506 -10.99 12.00 3.06
CA ASN A 506 -11.95 10.99 3.48
C ASN A 506 -11.36 9.57 3.43
N TYR A 507 -10.18 9.40 4.02
CA TYR A 507 -9.38 8.20 3.90
C TYR A 507 -10.20 6.92 4.17
N CYS A 508 -10.09 5.95 3.26
CA CYS A 508 -10.83 4.70 3.28
C CYS A 508 -12.37 4.87 3.36
N ASP A 509 -12.91 5.95 2.80
CA ASP A 509 -14.35 6.31 2.78
C ASP A 509 -15.01 6.41 4.17
N GLN A 510 -14.20 6.59 5.22
CA GLN A 510 -14.67 6.50 6.61
C GLN A 510 -14.13 7.60 7.52
N MET A 511 -12.92 8.10 7.27
CA MET A 511 -12.26 9.03 8.18
C MET A 511 -12.83 10.45 8.15
N GLY A 512 -13.38 10.89 7.01
CA GLY A 512 -13.93 12.24 6.87
C GLY A 512 -12.91 13.39 6.92
N ASN A 513 -11.60 13.08 6.93
CA ASN A 513 -10.52 14.08 6.91
C ASN A 513 -10.46 14.83 5.57
N LYS A 514 -9.85 16.01 5.58
CA LYS A 514 -9.40 16.68 4.35
C LYS A 514 -8.08 16.08 3.85
N GLY A 515 -7.77 16.32 2.59
CA GLY A 515 -6.43 16.14 2.04
C GLY A 515 -5.74 17.51 1.96
N ALA A 516 -4.41 17.50 1.91
CA ALA A 516 -3.63 18.71 1.63
C ALA A 516 -2.42 18.42 0.74
N PHE A 517 -1.91 19.47 0.11
CA PHE A 517 -0.58 19.51 -0.52
C PHE A 517 0.11 20.83 -0.16
N ILE A 518 1.43 20.85 -0.21
CA ILE A 518 2.24 22.03 0.13
C ILE A 518 2.89 22.59 -1.13
N ARG A 519 2.74 23.88 -1.38
CA ARG A 519 3.50 24.60 -2.42
C ARG A 519 4.66 25.35 -1.76
N PHE A 520 5.86 25.14 -2.29
CA PHE A 520 7.06 25.90 -1.96
C PHE A 520 7.41 26.81 -3.12
N GLU A 521 7.75 28.08 -2.86
CA GLU A 521 8.22 29.01 -3.89
C GLU A 521 9.61 29.53 -3.51
N ALA A 522 10.57 29.42 -4.43
CA ALA A 522 11.93 29.89 -4.22
C ALA A 522 12.03 31.41 -4.42
N PRO A 523 12.87 32.13 -3.65
CA PRO A 523 13.89 31.60 -2.74
C PRO A 523 13.40 31.30 -1.32
N ASN A 524 12.23 31.79 -0.93
CA ASN A 524 11.83 31.81 0.49
C ASN A 524 11.42 30.43 1.04
N LEU A 525 10.95 29.53 0.17
CA LEU A 525 10.50 28.17 0.50
C LEU A 525 9.56 28.13 1.72
N LYS A 526 8.74 29.18 1.88
CA LYS A 526 7.70 29.18 2.90
C LYS A 526 6.62 28.16 2.49
N PRO A 527 6.21 27.24 3.38
CA PRO A 527 5.17 26.28 3.05
C PRO A 527 3.83 27.00 2.87
N ASN A 528 3.27 26.92 1.66
CA ASN A 528 1.90 27.33 1.36
C ASN A 528 1.02 26.09 1.27
N ILE A 529 0.30 25.80 2.36
CA ILE A 529 -0.51 24.58 2.49
C ILE A 529 -1.90 24.82 1.90
N VAL A 530 -2.32 23.96 0.98
CA VAL A 530 -3.64 24.00 0.34
C VAL A 530 -4.40 22.74 0.71
N THR A 531 -5.57 22.89 1.33
CA THR A 531 -6.45 21.78 1.70
C THR A 531 -7.53 21.55 0.65
N PHE A 532 -7.97 20.31 0.48
CA PHE A 532 -9.04 19.90 -0.43
C PHE A 532 -9.88 18.76 0.17
N SER A 533 -11.11 18.61 -0.33
CA SER A 533 -12.04 17.56 0.09
C SER A 533 -12.06 16.41 -0.92
N ALA A 534 -12.58 15.26 -0.47
CA ALA A 534 -12.76 14.08 -1.33
C ALA A 534 -13.76 14.33 -2.44
N VAL A 535 -13.55 13.66 -3.58
CA VAL A 535 -14.47 13.67 -4.72
C VAL A 535 -15.17 12.31 -4.90
N PRO A 536 -16.35 12.28 -5.54
CA PRO A 536 -17.02 11.02 -5.82
C PRO A 536 -16.17 10.07 -6.68
N HIS A 537 -16.25 8.77 -6.39
CA HIS A 537 -15.62 7.70 -7.16
C HIS A 537 -16.63 6.55 -7.41
N PRO A 538 -16.34 5.61 -8.34
CA PRO A 538 -17.15 4.42 -8.56
C PRO A 538 -17.31 3.58 -7.29
N ASP A 539 -18.42 2.83 -7.19
CA ASP A 539 -18.76 1.98 -6.04
C ASP A 539 -17.88 0.71 -5.97
N VAL A 540 -16.61 0.93 -5.65
CA VAL A 540 -15.64 -0.11 -5.33
C VAL A 540 -15.10 0.19 -3.93
N LYS A 541 -15.55 -0.60 -2.95
CA LYS A 541 -15.21 -0.38 -1.54
C LYS A 541 -13.69 -0.42 -1.31
N PRO A 542 -13.14 0.38 -0.39
CA PRO A 542 -11.77 0.26 0.06
C PRO A 542 -11.46 -1.19 0.47
N MET A 543 -10.21 -1.60 0.27
CA MET A 543 -9.70 -2.93 0.58
C MET A 543 -10.42 -4.06 -0.18
N ALA A 544 -11.08 -3.78 -1.31
CA ALA A 544 -11.81 -4.81 -2.08
C ALA A 544 -10.92 -5.99 -2.49
N TYR A 545 -9.64 -5.71 -2.78
CA TYR A 545 -8.63 -6.68 -3.22
C TYR A 545 -7.69 -7.15 -2.09
N ALA A 546 -7.87 -6.62 -0.88
CA ALA A 546 -7.05 -6.97 0.27
C ALA A 546 -7.30 -8.40 0.75
N ASN A 547 -6.45 -8.86 1.66
CA ASN A 547 -6.62 -10.16 2.28
C ASN A 547 -8.03 -10.27 2.89
N ASN A 548 -8.76 -11.34 2.52
CA ASN A 548 -10.11 -11.62 3.01
C ASN A 548 -10.22 -11.52 4.53
N PHE A 549 -9.14 -11.84 5.24
CA PHE A 549 -9.11 -11.76 6.68
C PHE A 549 -9.27 -10.32 7.19
N LEU A 550 -8.47 -9.37 6.68
CA LEU A 550 -8.49 -7.97 7.12
C LEU A 550 -9.80 -7.27 6.78
N ARG A 551 -10.42 -7.64 5.66
CA ARG A 551 -11.76 -7.17 5.29
C ARG A 551 -12.85 -7.55 6.30
N MET A 552 -12.59 -8.47 7.23
CA MET A 552 -13.51 -8.80 8.33
C MET A 552 -13.38 -7.84 9.53
N TYR A 553 -12.43 -6.90 9.49
CA TYR A 553 -12.14 -5.92 10.55
C TYR A 553 -12.22 -4.46 10.07
N SER A 554 -12.24 -4.25 8.76
CA SER A 554 -12.48 -2.95 8.10
C SER A 554 -13.90 -2.47 8.37
#